data_AF-A0A977PLJ6-F1
#
_entry.id   AF-A0A977PLJ6-F1
#
_cell.length_a   1.000
_cell.length_b   1.000
_cell.length_c   1.000
_cell.angle_alpha   90.00
_cell.angle_beta   90.00
_cell.angle_gamma   90.00
#
_symmetry.space_group_name_H-M   'P 1'
#
loop_
_entity.id
_entity.type
_entity.pdbx_description
1 polymer ?
#
loop_
_entity_poly.entity_id
_entity_poly.type
_entity_poly.pdbx_seq_one_letter_code
_entity_poly.pdbx_strand_id
1 'polypeptide(L)'
;MEAEDVVLAILYLNERKGRFLNEKGIAKIASEVGVKDLEGVLESLMEKKLVAPNLRLTDEGKVEAAKALKRLENEVKKGLFGVFKWMSFKNKLAPEKIKGSCLGSPS
;
A
#
# COMPACT_ATOMS: atom_id res chain seq x y z
N MET A 1 11.55 8.61 3.61
CA MET A 1 10.55 7.63 3.17
C MET A 1 10.62 7.53 1.66
N GLU A 2 10.99 6.37 1.14
CA GLU A 2 11.07 6.16 -0.30
C GLU A 2 9.66 5.95 -0.85
N ALA A 3 9.27 6.76 -1.84
CA ALA A 3 7.97 6.65 -2.48
C ALA A 3 7.78 5.28 -3.16
N GLU A 4 8.87 4.69 -3.65
CA GLU A 4 8.92 3.34 -4.21
C GLU A 4 8.47 2.26 -3.20
N ASP A 5 8.96 2.33 -1.96
CA ASP A 5 8.59 1.38 -0.90
C ASP A 5 7.08 1.41 -0.63
N VAL A 6 6.48 2.60 -0.65
CA VAL A 6 5.04 2.78 -0.45
C VAL A 6 4.26 2.18 -1.62
N VAL A 7 4.67 2.45 -2.87
CA VAL A 7 4.00 1.93 -4.07
C VAL A 7 4.11 0.41 -4.16
N LEU A 8 5.28 -0.16 -3.88
CA LEU A 8 5.48 -1.61 -3.80
C LEU A 8 4.59 -2.24 -2.73
N ALA A 9 4.50 -1.64 -1.54
CA ALA A 9 3.62 -2.13 -0.48
C ALA A 9 2.13 -2.07 -0.87
N ILE A 10 1.69 -1.04 -1.59
CA ILE A 10 0.33 -0.94 -2.14
C ILE A 10 0.04 -2.12 -3.07
N LEU A 11 0.89 -2.31 -4.07
CA LEU A 11 0.71 -3.36 -5.07
C LEU A 11 0.67 -4.74 -4.40
N TYR A 12 1.62 -5.00 -3.51
CA TYR A 12 1.75 -6.27 -2.81
C TYR A 12 0.55 -6.62 -1.92
N LEU A 13 0.05 -5.65 -1.14
CA LEU A 13 -1.12 -5.87 -0.28
C LEU A 13 -2.41 -6.10 -1.10
N ASN A 14 -2.53 -5.53 -2.30
CA ASN A 14 -3.66 -5.78 -3.18
C ASN A 14 -3.57 -7.14 -3.86
N GLU A 15 -2.40 -7.48 -4.42
CA GLU A 15 -2.19 -8.78 -5.08
C GLU A 15 -2.43 -9.95 -4.12
N ARG A 16 -1.95 -9.86 -2.87
CA ARG A 16 -2.21 -10.88 -1.83
C ARG A 16 -3.69 -11.09 -1.51
N LYS A 17 -4.54 -10.13 -1.85
CA LYS A 17 -6.00 -10.20 -1.70
C LYS A 17 -6.73 -10.56 -2.99
N GLY A 18 -5.99 -10.93 -4.04
CA GLY A 18 -6.53 -11.21 -5.36
C GLY A 18 -7.11 -9.99 -6.06
N ARG A 19 -6.72 -8.77 -5.65
CA ARG A 19 -7.17 -7.52 -6.26
C ARG A 19 -6.02 -6.89 -7.04
N PHE A 20 -6.32 -6.41 -8.24
CA PHE A 20 -5.36 -5.70 -9.08
C PHE A 20 -5.86 -4.28 -9.23
N LEU A 21 -5.02 -3.31 -8.87
CA LEU A 21 -5.34 -1.90 -9.00
C LEU A 21 -4.94 -1.41 -10.39
N ASN A 22 -5.77 -0.54 -10.95
CA ASN A 22 -5.33 0.31 -12.05
C ASN A 22 -4.59 1.53 -11.50
N GLU A 23 -3.97 2.28 -12.41
CA GLU A 23 -3.19 3.48 -12.08
C GLU A 23 -3.97 4.49 -11.23
N LYS A 24 -5.26 4.73 -11.54
CA LYS A 24 -6.14 5.60 -10.74
C LYS A 24 -6.30 5.13 -9.29
N GLY A 25 -6.43 3.81 -9.08
CA GLY A 25 -6.52 3.21 -7.76
C GLY A 25 -5.23 3.38 -6.96
N ILE A 26 -4.08 3.19 -7.62
CA ILE A 26 -2.76 3.39 -7.01
C ILE A 26 -2.56 4.88 -6.66
N ALA A 27 -2.86 5.79 -7.59
CA ALA A 27 -2.76 7.24 -7.41
C ALA A 27 -3.53 7.75 -6.20
N LYS A 28 -4.78 7.28 -6.05
CA LYS A 28 -5.63 7.65 -4.92
C LYS A 28 -4.99 7.24 -3.59
N ILE A 29 -4.50 6.02 -3.50
CA ILE A 29 -3.91 5.51 -2.25
C ILE A 29 -2.57 6.18 -1.98
N ALA A 30 -1.70 6.28 -2.99
CA ALA A 30 -0.38 6.88 -2.89
C ALA A 30 -0.43 8.35 -2.45
N SER A 31 -1.39 9.13 -2.99
CA SER A 31 -1.61 10.54 -2.61
C SER A 31 -1.95 10.70 -1.13
N GLU A 32 -2.76 9.81 -0.56
CA GLU A 32 -3.13 9.85 0.87
C GLU A 32 -1.95 9.57 1.81
N VAL A 33 -0.97 8.79 1.34
CA VAL A 33 0.28 8.53 2.07
C VAL A 33 1.32 9.64 1.84
N GLY A 34 1.09 10.54 0.88
CA GLY A 34 1.94 11.68 0.58
C GLY A 34 2.92 11.46 -0.58
N VAL A 35 2.72 10.44 -1.40
CA VAL A 35 3.46 10.27 -2.67
C VAL A 35 2.89 11.25 -3.69
N LYS A 36 3.71 12.21 -4.11
CA LYS A 36 3.30 13.28 -5.05
C LYS A 36 3.61 12.96 -6.51
N ASP A 37 4.70 12.23 -6.76
CA ASP A 37 5.15 11.84 -8.09
C ASP A 37 4.97 10.32 -8.27
N LEU A 38 3.74 9.90 -8.57
CA LEU A 38 3.47 8.47 -8.77
C LEU A 38 4.00 7.98 -10.12
N GLU A 39 3.90 8.80 -11.17
CA GLU A 39 4.27 8.41 -12.53
C GLU A 39 5.76 8.10 -12.61
N GLY A 40 6.63 9.00 -12.11
CA GLY A 40 8.07 8.75 -12.06
C GLY A 40 8.45 7.56 -11.17
N VAL A 41 7.69 7.31 -10.10
CA VAL A 41 7.91 6.13 -9.24
C VAL A 41 7.53 4.84 -9.95
N LEU A 42 6.39 4.80 -10.67
CA LEU A 42 5.99 3.63 -11.43
C LEU A 42 6.95 3.35 -12.58
N GLU A 43 7.38 4.38 -13.30
CA GLU A 43 8.38 4.28 -14.35
C GLU A 43 9.69 3.70 -13.81
N SER A 44 10.20 4.24 -12.69
CA SER A 44 11.41 3.72 -12.06
C SER A 44 11.27 2.25 -11.61
N LEU A 45 10.12 1.87 -11.05
CA LEU A 45 9.85 0.48 -10.65
C LEU A 45 9.75 -0.48 -11.87
N MET A 46 9.27 0.01 -13.02
CA MET A 46 9.24 -0.74 -14.27
C MET A 46 10.63 -0.88 -14.88
N GLU A 47 11.44 0.18 -14.88
CA GLU A 47 12.84 0.14 -15.32
C GLU A 47 13.67 -0.87 -14.49
N LYS A 48 13.42 -0.90 -13.17
CA LYS A 48 14.02 -1.89 -12.25
C LYS A 48 13.45 -3.30 -12.40
N LYS A 49 12.48 -3.52 -13.29
CA LYS A 49 11.78 -4.81 -13.52
C LYS A 49 11.10 -5.38 -12.28
N LEU A 50 10.73 -4.51 -11.32
CA LEU A 50 9.98 -4.90 -10.12
C LEU A 50 8.47 -4.88 -10.38
N VAL A 51 8.03 -4.00 -11.28
CA VAL A 51 6.64 -3.87 -11.69
C VAL A 51 6.56 -4.06 -13.20
N ALA A 52 5.64 -4.89 -13.66
CA ALA A 52 5.35 -5.07 -15.07
C ALA A 52 4.44 -3.93 -15.58
N PRO A 53 4.39 -3.66 -16.90
CA PRO A 53 3.57 -2.57 -17.47
C PRO A 53 2.08 -2.66 -17.14
N ASN A 54 1.57 -3.85 -16.82
CA ASN A 54 0.21 -4.08 -16.35
C ASN A 54 0.02 -3.82 -14.84
N LEU A 55 0.99 -3.15 -14.20
CA LEU A 55 1.01 -2.79 -12.77
C LEU A 55 1.02 -4.01 -11.83
N ARG A 56 1.48 -5.17 -12.32
CA ARG A 56 1.69 -6.36 -11.51
C ARG A 56 3.12 -6.46 -11.01
N LEU A 57 3.29 -7.04 -9.83
CA LEU A 57 4.63 -7.34 -9.34
C LEU A 57 5.22 -8.53 -10.08
N THR A 58 6.48 -8.40 -10.49
CA THR A 58 7.30 -9.55 -10.88
C THR A 58 7.65 -10.38 -9.65
N ASP A 59 8.27 -11.55 -9.84
CA ASP A 59 8.64 -12.37 -8.68
C ASP A 59 9.72 -11.69 -7.83
N GLU A 60 10.67 -11.00 -8.47
CA GLU A 60 11.61 -10.10 -7.81
C GLU A 60 10.89 -8.92 -7.13
N GLY A 61 9.91 -8.34 -7.81
CA GLY A 61 9.05 -7.29 -7.29
C GLY A 61 8.33 -7.68 -6.00
N LYS A 62 7.83 -8.92 -5.90
CA LYS A 62 7.16 -9.43 -4.69
C LYS A 62 8.14 -9.54 -3.53
N VAL A 63 9.37 -10.00 -3.78
CA VAL A 63 10.41 -10.11 -2.75
C VAL A 63 10.78 -8.73 -2.23
N GLU A 64 11.02 -7.76 -3.12
CA GLU A 64 11.32 -6.38 -2.72
C GLU A 64 10.13 -5.71 -2.04
N ALA A 65 8.91 -5.92 -2.51
CA ALA A 65 7.72 -5.38 -1.87
C ALA A 65 7.47 -5.95 -0.46
N ALA A 66 7.80 -7.22 -0.23
CA ALA A 66 7.76 -7.79 1.12
C ALA A 66 8.79 -7.14 2.07
N LYS A 67 9.99 -6.83 1.56
CA LYS A 67 11.02 -6.10 2.33
C LYS A 67 10.59 -4.65 2.60
N ALA A 68 10.09 -3.95 1.58
CA ALA A 68 9.55 -2.60 1.67
C ALA A 68 8.43 -2.51 2.73
N LEU A 69 7.49 -3.45 2.70
CA LEU A 69 6.42 -3.54 3.71
C LEU A 69 6.99 -3.69 5.13
N LYS A 70 7.99 -4.54 5.33
CA LYS A 70 8.64 -4.73 6.63
C LYS A 70 9.39 -3.47 7.09
N ARG A 71 10.02 -2.73 6.17
CA ARG A 71 10.67 -1.42 6.48
C ARG A 71 9.63 -0.41 6.95
N LEU A 72 8.55 -0.24 6.19
CA LEU A 72 7.45 0.67 6.55
C LEU A 72 6.84 0.33 7.91
N GLU A 73 6.58 -0.96 8.20
CA GLU A 73 6.08 -1.38 9.51
C GLU A 73 7.05 -1.07 10.65
N ASN A 74 8.36 -1.16 10.42
CA ASN A 74 9.36 -0.79 11.41
C ASN A 74 9.44 0.72 11.62
N GLU A 75 9.29 1.54 10.57
CA GLU A 75 9.22 3.00 10.71
C GLU A 75 7.97 3.42 11.50
N VAL A 76 6.83 2.76 11.27
CA VAL A 76 5.59 2.97 12.04
C VAL A 76 5.81 2.64 13.51
N LYS A 77 6.41 1.48 13.81
CA LYS A 77 6.70 1.07 15.20
C LYS A 77 7.65 2.02 15.92
N LYS A 78 8.61 2.59 15.19
CA LYS A 78 9.56 3.58 15.72
C LYS A 78 8.96 4.98 15.89
N GLY A 79 7.70 5.19 15.48
CA GLY A 79 7.05 6.51 15.50
C GLY A 79 7.60 7.49 14.45
N LEU A 80 8.47 7.02 13.54
CA LEU A 80 9.03 7.81 12.43
C LEU A 80 8.05 7.95 11.27
N PHE A 81 7.04 7.09 11.22
CA PHE A 81 5.93 7.16 10.29
C PHE A 81 4.61 7.31 11.03
N GLY A 82 3.74 8.21 10.56
CA GLY A 82 2.46 8.48 11.19
C GLY A 82 1.60 7.22 11.26
N VAL A 83 1.49 6.63 12.45
CA VAL A 83 0.67 5.43 12.74
C VAL A 83 -0.75 5.59 12.21
N PHE A 84 -1.30 6.81 12.31
CA PHE A 84 -2.64 7.13 11.83
C PHE A 84 -2.76 7.05 10.29
N LYS A 85 -1.76 7.55 9.55
CA LYS A 85 -1.70 7.42 8.08
C LYS A 85 -1.54 5.95 7.69
N TRP A 86 -0.71 5.18 8.40
CA TRP A 86 -0.53 3.73 8.15
C TRP A 86 -1.80 2.91 8.40
N MET A 87 -2.50 3.19 9.50
CA MET A 87 -3.76 2.50 9.81
C MET A 87 -4.83 2.85 8.78
N SER A 88 -4.97 4.12 8.41
CA SER A 88 -5.92 4.54 7.37
C SER A 88 -5.61 3.89 6.01
N PHE A 89 -4.32 3.80 5.67
CA PHE A 89 -3.79 3.07 4.52
C PHE A 89 -4.16 1.59 4.53
N LYS A 90 -3.85 0.87 5.63
CA LYS A 90 -4.22 -0.55 5.79
C LYS A 90 -5.74 -0.75 5.73
N ASN A 91 -6.53 0.15 6.31
CA ASN A 91 -7.99 0.07 6.36
C ASN A 91 -8.67 0.41 5.02
N LYS A 92 -8.02 1.16 4.11
CA LYS A 92 -8.51 1.35 2.72
C LYS A 92 -8.12 0.21 1.79
N LEU A 93 -6.92 -0.35 1.99
CA LEU A 93 -6.50 -1.61 1.39
C LEU A 93 -7.26 -2.81 1.98
N ALA A 94 -8.02 -2.59 3.05
CA ALA A 94 -8.77 -3.58 3.79
C ALA A 94 -9.90 -2.88 4.55
N PRO A 95 -11.06 -2.57 3.95
CA PRO A 95 -12.22 -2.44 4.80
C PRO A 95 -12.41 -3.84 5.38
N GLU A 96 -11.87 -4.10 6.57
CA GLU A 96 -12.49 -5.11 7.42
C GLU A 96 -13.96 -4.71 7.41
N LYS A 97 -14.85 -5.65 7.12
CA LYS A 97 -16.26 -5.42 7.40
C LYS A 97 -16.30 -5.01 8.86
N ILE A 98 -16.43 -3.72 9.12
CA ILE A 98 -16.83 -3.21 10.43
C ILE A 98 -18.25 -3.74 10.54
N LYS A 99 -18.40 -4.99 11.00
CA LYS A 99 -19.64 -5.47 11.57
C LYS A 99 -19.85 -4.51 12.73
N GLY A 100 -20.84 -3.64 12.57
CA GLY A 100 -21.06 -2.49 13.44
C GLY A 100 -20.97 -2.86 14.91
N SER A 101 -20.02 -2.22 15.60
CA SER A 101 -20.17 -1.99 17.03
C SER A 101 -21.05 -0.77 17.21
N CYS A 102 -22.34 -1.00 17.43
CA CYS A 102 -23.28 -0.09 18.11
C CYS A 102 -24.29 -1.02 18.82
N LEU A 103 -24.18 -1.29 20.13
CA LEU A 103 -24.85 -0.53 21.19
C LEU A 103 -26.33 -0.19 20.85
N GLY A 104 -27.26 -0.88 21.53
CA GLY A 104 -28.72 -0.68 21.52
C GLY A 104 -29.44 -2.02 21.34
N SER A 105 -30.23 -2.56 22.28
CA SER A 105 -30.90 -2.00 23.45
C SER A 105 -31.15 -3.11 24.49
N PRO A 106 -31.21 -2.83 25.80
CA PRO A 106 -31.79 -3.76 26.76
C PRO A 106 -33.32 -3.77 26.57
N SER A 107 -33.91 -4.96 26.50
CA SER A 107 -35.35 -5.19 26.63
C SER A 107 -35.56 -6.55 27.28
#